data_AF-A0A7F5R5N8-F1
#
_entry.id   AF-A0A7F5R5N8-F1
#
_cell.length_a   1.000
_cell.length_b   1.000
_cell.length_c   1.000
_cell.angle_alpha   90.00
_cell.angle_beta   90.00
_cell.angle_gamma   90.00
#
_symmetry.space_group_name_H-M   'P 1'
#
loop_
_entity.id
_entity.type
_entity.pdbx_description
1 polymer ?
#
loop_
_entity_poly.entity_id
_entity_poly.type
_entity_poly.pdbx_seq_one_letter_code
_entity_poly.pdbx_strand_id
1 'polypeptide(L)'
;MSGKLRQEQNRCKRSRTHYNRLGLLRSRRNSRGNKVAMASGIIGIPDSLDLNVEYLPIPTHATITEHEGHSAEEPYFDPTVPRDVNAFRGKTAYLSCRIYNMGNRTVSWIRHADVHIISVGTYTYTSDQRYFILHDNTSGDWTLQIKWVSAKDEGTYGCQLNTQPIKSYYIMLTVVGKMPDQSTYPESWWEKENNLQHRMLADVANVPAAYIANEGDMYVSLGSTLNLSCILNTSDSQLFWYHDGEIINYDSLRGGITIIVEKSNITVSTLHIKNTSIEDSGNYTCSPSNANSASTVVHVIKGECFGSLIVFVCFFFSFLFFILTLIYLKCSESVDEGCDASVC
;
A
#
# COMPACT_ATOMS: atom_id res chain seq x y z
N MET A 1 -74.11 -4.25 -10.80
CA MET A 1 -74.87 -3.41 -9.86
C MET A 1 -73.90 -2.99 -8.76
N SER A 2 -73.23 -1.83 -8.80
CA SER A 2 -73.68 -0.43 -8.78
C SER A 2 -73.77 0.15 -7.36
N GLY A 3 -73.13 1.31 -7.19
CA GLY A 3 -73.16 2.22 -6.01
C GLY A 3 -71.74 2.47 -5.49
N LYS A 4 -70.91 3.42 -5.97
CA LYS A 4 -71.06 4.84 -6.39
C LYS A 4 -71.47 5.79 -5.27
N LEU A 5 -70.56 6.70 -4.90
CA LEU A 5 -70.67 8.09 -4.40
C LEU A 5 -69.41 8.40 -3.55
N ARG A 6 -68.67 9.51 -3.62
CA ARG A 6 -68.78 10.76 -4.40
C ARG A 6 -67.42 11.50 -4.36
N GLN A 7 -67.15 12.27 -5.40
CA GLN A 7 -66.04 13.24 -5.59
C GLN A 7 -66.25 14.53 -4.77
N GLU A 8 -65.15 15.16 -4.35
CA GLU A 8 -64.93 16.62 -4.28
C GLU A 8 -63.41 16.86 -4.41
N GLN A 9 -62.87 17.29 -5.57
CA GLN A 9 -62.60 18.67 -5.99
C GLN A 9 -61.95 19.58 -4.94
N ASN A 10 -60.66 19.92 -5.16
CA ASN A 10 -60.21 21.31 -5.18
C ASN A 10 -58.93 21.51 -6.01
N ARG A 11 -58.90 22.64 -6.73
CA ARG A 11 -58.05 23.02 -7.85
C ARG A 11 -57.42 24.39 -7.55
N CYS A 12 -56.15 24.57 -7.93
CA CYS A 12 -55.37 25.81 -8.25
C CYS A 12 -54.01 25.82 -7.54
N LYS A 13 -52.88 26.25 -8.11
CA LYS A 13 -52.57 26.94 -9.38
C LYS A 13 -51.09 26.72 -9.70
N ARG A 14 -50.76 26.57 -10.99
CA ARG A 14 -49.40 26.58 -11.56
C ARG A 14 -48.80 27.99 -11.50
N SER A 15 -47.49 28.08 -11.26
CA SER A 15 -46.65 29.20 -11.73
C SER A 15 -45.45 28.66 -12.49
N ARG A 16 -45.23 29.21 -13.69
CA ARG A 16 -44.13 28.98 -14.63
C ARG A 16 -43.27 30.26 -14.63
N THR A 17 -41.96 30.10 -14.60
CA THR A 17 -40.98 31.15 -14.94
C THR A 17 -39.88 30.46 -15.76
N HIS A 18 -39.99 30.53 -17.10
CA HIS A 18 -39.26 31.44 -18.00
C HIS A 18 -37.75 31.15 -18.11
N TYR A 19 -37.43 30.26 -19.05
CA TYR A 19 -36.13 30.14 -19.71
C TYR A 19 -36.12 31.09 -20.91
N ASN A 20 -35.15 31.99 -20.99
CA ASN A 20 -34.87 32.78 -22.21
C ASN A 20 -33.69 32.18 -22.97
N ARG A 21 -33.89 32.00 -24.27
CA ARG A 21 -32.90 31.62 -25.29
C ARG A 21 -32.96 32.68 -26.41
N LEU A 22 -31.89 32.75 -27.21
CA LEU A 22 -31.61 33.55 -28.41
C LEU A 22 -30.86 34.87 -28.14
N GLY A 23 -29.79 35.22 -28.87
CA GLY A 23 -29.24 34.63 -30.08
C GLY A 23 -27.90 35.23 -30.51
N LEU A 24 -27.25 34.52 -31.43
CA LEU A 24 -26.11 34.91 -32.25
C LEU A 24 -26.39 36.17 -33.07
N LEU A 25 -25.43 37.10 -33.21
CA LEU A 25 -25.20 37.85 -34.47
C LEU A 25 -23.76 38.42 -34.60
N ARG A 26 -23.06 37.88 -35.59
CA ARG A 26 -22.14 38.45 -36.60
C ARG A 26 -21.44 39.81 -36.40
N SER A 27 -20.12 39.71 -36.61
CA SER A 27 -19.19 40.58 -37.37
C SER A 27 -19.78 41.69 -38.24
N ARG A 28 -19.23 42.91 -38.09
CA ARG A 28 -19.27 43.98 -39.09
C ARG A 28 -17.93 44.72 -39.13
N ARG A 29 -17.23 44.64 -40.27
CA ARG A 29 -16.22 45.62 -40.70
C ARG A 29 -16.91 46.97 -40.91
N ASN A 30 -16.20 48.06 -40.64
CA ASN A 30 -16.27 49.23 -41.52
C ASN A 30 -14.96 50.02 -41.54
N SER A 31 -14.74 50.62 -42.70
CA SER A 31 -13.52 51.19 -43.23
C SER A 31 -13.62 52.72 -43.33
N ARG A 32 -12.46 53.39 -43.16
CA ARG A 32 -12.07 54.73 -43.65
C ARG A 32 -12.70 55.97 -43.02
N GLY A 33 -11.82 56.92 -42.67
CA GLY A 33 -12.16 58.33 -42.47
C GLY A 33 -11.09 59.12 -41.69
N ASN A 34 -9.96 59.46 -42.32
CA ASN A 34 -8.99 60.42 -41.80
C ASN A 34 -9.65 61.80 -41.54
N LYS A 35 -9.32 62.44 -40.42
CA LYS A 35 -9.10 63.89 -40.36
C LYS A 35 -7.96 64.23 -39.41
N VAL A 36 -6.95 64.87 -39.99
CA VAL A 36 -5.82 65.54 -39.36
C VAL A 36 -6.31 66.87 -38.80
N ALA A 37 -5.91 67.22 -37.59
CA ALA A 37 -5.94 68.60 -37.10
C ALA A 37 -4.60 68.90 -36.43
N MET A 38 -3.86 69.81 -37.04
CA MET A 38 -2.66 70.46 -36.51
C MET A 38 -3.11 71.71 -35.73
N ALA A 39 -2.53 71.96 -34.57
CA ALA A 39 -2.49 73.28 -33.97
C ALA A 39 -1.21 73.44 -33.13
N SER A 40 -0.35 74.36 -33.58
CA SER A 40 0.90 74.80 -32.95
C SER A 40 0.65 75.92 -31.93
N GLY A 41 1.51 76.03 -30.91
CA GLY A 41 1.61 77.21 -30.03
C GLY A 41 2.64 77.02 -28.92
N ILE A 42 3.72 77.80 -28.95
CA ILE A 42 4.93 77.76 -28.09
C ILE A 42 4.86 78.84 -26.97
N ILE A 43 5.74 78.70 -25.97
CA ILE A 43 6.35 79.68 -25.01
C ILE A 43 5.87 79.43 -23.56
N GLY A 44 6.68 79.24 -22.51
CA GLY A 44 8.14 79.32 -22.27
C GLY A 44 8.51 78.72 -20.89
N ILE A 45 9.80 78.48 -20.66
CA ILE A 45 10.44 77.87 -19.45
C ILE A 45 10.95 79.01 -18.50
N PRO A 46 11.29 78.78 -17.21
CA PRO A 46 12.65 78.29 -16.86
C PRO A 46 12.75 77.30 -15.68
N ASP A 47 13.67 76.35 -15.85
CA ASP A 47 14.65 75.73 -14.94
C ASP A 47 14.39 75.60 -13.44
N SER A 48 14.39 74.35 -12.93
CA SER A 48 15.55 73.72 -12.28
C SER A 48 15.14 72.58 -11.34
N LEU A 49 15.63 71.36 -11.63
CA LEU A 49 16.15 70.38 -10.66
C LEU A 49 16.56 69.13 -11.43
N ASP A 50 17.87 69.03 -11.68
CA ASP A 50 18.53 67.89 -12.27
C ASP A 50 18.37 66.63 -11.41
N LEU A 51 17.80 65.57 -11.98
CA LEU A 51 18.07 64.20 -11.58
C LEU A 51 18.44 63.42 -12.84
N ASN A 52 19.74 63.21 -13.01
CA ASN A 52 20.32 62.34 -14.02
C ASN A 52 19.79 60.91 -13.83
N VAL A 53 18.92 60.47 -14.73
CA VAL A 53 18.61 59.05 -14.92
C VAL A 53 19.11 58.67 -16.31
N GLU A 54 20.27 58.01 -16.32
CA GLU A 54 20.87 57.43 -17.51
C GLU A 54 20.02 56.22 -17.92
N TYR A 55 19.23 56.36 -18.99
CA TYR A 55 18.48 55.25 -19.58
C TYR A 55 19.42 54.38 -20.41
N LEU A 56 19.75 53.19 -19.91
CA LEU A 56 20.40 52.14 -20.69
C LEU A 56 19.42 51.59 -21.75
N PRO A 57 19.86 51.30 -22.99
CA PRO A 57 18.99 50.76 -24.03
C PRO A 57 18.60 49.30 -23.73
N ILE A 58 17.34 48.97 -23.98
CA ILE A 58 16.80 47.60 -23.89
C ILE A 58 17.41 46.76 -25.02
N PRO A 59 18.04 45.60 -24.75
CA PRO A 59 18.54 44.74 -25.81
C PRO A 59 17.38 43.99 -26.46
N THR A 60 17.09 44.32 -27.72
CA THR A 60 16.26 43.49 -28.61
C THR A 60 17.14 42.39 -29.21
N HIS A 61 16.73 41.14 -28.99
CA HIS A 61 17.37 39.86 -29.34
C HIS A 61 18.36 39.28 -28.32
N ALA A 62 17.80 38.60 -27.32
CA ALA A 62 18.45 37.43 -26.73
C ALA A 62 18.10 36.21 -27.59
N THR A 63 19.08 35.63 -28.27
CA THR A 63 19.02 34.26 -28.78
C THR A 63 18.95 33.32 -27.58
N ILE A 64 17.77 32.74 -27.34
CA ILE A 64 17.58 31.62 -26.44
C ILE A 64 18.20 30.41 -27.16
N THR A 65 19.44 30.07 -26.85
CA THR A 65 19.89 28.69 -27.03
C THR A 65 19.26 27.89 -25.89
N GLU A 66 18.19 27.18 -26.22
CA GLU A 66 17.66 26.09 -25.39
C GLU A 66 18.80 25.10 -25.17
N HIS A 67 19.46 25.19 -24.01
CA HIS A 67 20.05 24.00 -23.43
C HIS A 67 18.88 23.12 -23.03
N GLU A 68 18.64 22.05 -23.80
CA GLU A 68 17.85 20.89 -23.37
C GLU A 68 18.52 20.25 -22.14
N GLY A 69 18.36 20.91 -21.00
CA GLY A 69 18.61 20.35 -19.68
C GLY A 69 17.35 19.58 -19.30
N HIS A 70 17.49 18.26 -19.24
CA HIS A 70 16.51 17.29 -18.75
C HIS A 70 15.54 17.91 -17.73
N SER A 71 14.32 18.28 -18.16
CA SER A 71 13.32 18.84 -17.26
C SER A 71 12.88 17.73 -16.33
N ALA A 72 13.32 17.76 -15.07
CA ALA A 72 12.74 16.94 -14.03
C ALA A 72 11.22 17.22 -14.02
N GLU A 73 10.42 16.23 -14.43
CA GLU A 73 8.97 16.38 -14.47
C GLU A 73 8.44 16.84 -13.11
N GLU A 74 7.45 17.74 -13.11
CA GLU A 74 6.89 18.29 -11.89
C GLU A 74 6.19 17.19 -11.06
N PRO A 75 6.32 17.18 -9.72
CA PRO A 75 5.62 16.21 -8.89
C PRO A 75 4.11 16.37 -8.98
N TYR A 76 3.42 15.24 -9.05
CA TYR A 76 1.96 15.18 -9.05
C TYR A 76 1.46 13.98 -8.25
N PHE A 77 0.23 14.11 -7.73
CA PHE A 77 -0.46 13.05 -7.01
C PHE A 77 -1.21 12.16 -7.99
N ASP A 78 -1.20 10.85 -7.74
CA ASP A 78 -2.00 9.90 -8.51
C ASP A 78 -3.51 10.19 -8.33
N PRO A 79 -4.25 10.52 -9.41
CA PRO A 79 -5.68 10.81 -9.32
C PRO A 79 -6.53 9.56 -9.12
N THR A 80 -5.98 8.36 -9.33
CA THR A 80 -6.71 7.08 -9.16
C THR A 80 -6.82 6.66 -7.71
N VAL A 81 -5.96 7.20 -6.84
CA VAL A 81 -6.06 6.98 -5.40
C VAL A 81 -7.38 7.58 -4.90
N PRO A 82 -8.17 6.86 -4.07
CA PRO A 82 -9.42 7.39 -3.53
C PRO A 82 -9.20 8.53 -2.53
N ARG A 83 -10.08 9.55 -2.58
CA ARG A 83 -10.12 10.65 -1.60
C ARG A 83 -11.09 10.40 -0.45
N ASP A 84 -12.00 9.45 -0.60
CA ASP A 84 -12.97 9.08 0.43
C ASP A 84 -12.66 7.66 0.89
N VAL A 85 -12.30 7.53 2.17
CA VAL A 85 -11.92 6.25 2.79
C VAL A 85 -12.87 5.96 3.93
N ASN A 86 -13.46 4.77 3.91
CA ASN A 86 -14.32 4.30 4.98
C ASN A 86 -13.58 3.28 5.83
N ALA A 87 -13.60 3.47 7.15
CA ALA A 87 -13.03 2.52 8.09
C ALA A 87 -14.06 2.15 9.16
N PHE A 88 -14.06 0.88 9.56
CA PHE A 88 -14.91 0.42 10.66
C PHE A 88 -14.29 0.80 12.00
N ARG A 89 -15.14 1.20 12.95
CA ARG A 89 -14.71 1.49 14.33
C ARG A 89 -14.00 0.28 14.96
N GLY A 90 -12.82 0.53 15.52
CA GLY A 90 -11.94 -0.47 16.13
C GLY A 90 -11.07 -1.24 15.15
N LYS A 91 -11.18 -0.99 13.84
CA LYS A 91 -10.28 -1.55 12.82
C LYS A 91 -9.21 -0.53 12.46
N THR A 92 -8.33 -0.90 11.53
CA THR A 92 -7.25 -0.03 11.04
C THR A 92 -7.69 0.69 9.77
N ALA A 93 -7.47 1.99 9.68
CA ALA A 93 -7.63 2.77 8.45
C ALA A 93 -6.30 2.90 7.72
N TYR A 94 -6.35 2.90 6.39
CA TYR A 94 -5.20 3.14 5.51
C TYR A 94 -5.54 4.29 4.57
N LEU A 95 -4.80 5.39 4.68
CA LEU A 95 -4.96 6.56 3.81
C LEU A 95 -3.74 6.62 2.90
N SER A 96 -3.91 6.20 1.65
CA SER A 96 -2.80 6.17 0.69
C SER A 96 -2.63 7.51 -0.02
N CYS A 97 -1.39 7.86 -0.31
CA CYS A 97 -1.00 9.02 -1.10
C CYS A 97 0.16 8.62 -2.02
N ARG A 98 -0.14 8.37 -3.29
CA ARG A 98 0.88 8.06 -4.29
C ARG A 98 1.36 9.32 -4.99
N ILE A 99 2.68 9.48 -5.07
CA ILE A 99 3.32 10.65 -5.67
C ILE A 99 4.33 10.22 -6.71
N TYR A 100 4.17 10.74 -7.92
CA TYR A 100 5.12 10.56 -9.00
C TYR A 100 6.05 11.78 -9.08
N ASN A 101 7.26 11.57 -9.58
CA ASN A 101 8.28 12.60 -9.79
C ASN A 101 8.60 13.42 -8.52
N MET A 102 8.58 12.76 -7.37
CA MET A 102 8.79 13.39 -6.05
C MET A 102 10.19 14.02 -5.91
N GLY A 103 11.20 13.47 -6.60
CA GLY A 103 12.58 13.95 -6.47
C GLY A 103 13.06 13.92 -5.02
N ASN A 104 13.79 14.96 -4.59
CA ASN A 104 14.29 15.07 -3.21
C ASN A 104 13.33 15.84 -2.28
N ARG A 105 12.03 15.81 -2.59
CA ARG A 105 10.98 16.45 -1.80
C ARG A 105 10.59 15.55 -0.63
N THR A 106 9.84 16.09 0.31
CA THR A 106 9.43 15.41 1.53
C THR A 106 7.92 15.48 1.65
N VAL A 107 7.30 14.34 1.98
CA VAL A 107 5.87 14.24 2.27
C VAL A 107 5.63 14.51 3.75
N SER A 108 4.55 15.19 4.09
CA SER A 108 4.06 15.29 5.46
C SER A 108 2.59 14.88 5.53
N TRP A 109 2.24 14.21 6.62
CA TRP A 109 0.84 13.94 6.96
C TRP A 109 0.37 14.90 8.03
N ILE A 110 -0.76 15.53 7.78
CA ILE A 110 -1.37 16.50 8.68
C ILE A 110 -2.85 16.18 8.87
N ARG A 111 -3.34 16.34 10.09
CA ARG A 111 -4.77 16.34 10.36
C ARG A 111 -5.32 17.75 10.18
N HIS A 112 -6.34 17.92 9.35
CA HIS A 112 -6.83 19.27 9.02
C HIS A 112 -7.73 19.87 10.11
N ALA A 113 -8.35 19.05 10.95
CA ALA A 113 -9.28 19.51 11.99
C ALA A 113 -8.61 20.44 13.02
N ASP A 114 -7.36 20.16 13.37
CA ASP A 114 -6.57 20.84 14.40
C ASP A 114 -5.17 21.24 13.90
N VAL A 115 -4.89 21.04 12.61
CA VAL A 115 -3.59 21.33 11.98
C VAL A 115 -2.45 20.54 12.65
N HIS A 116 -2.77 19.39 13.25
CA HIS A 116 -1.80 18.57 13.96
C HIS A 116 -0.89 17.82 12.97
N ILE A 117 0.42 18.01 13.11
CA ILE A 117 1.41 17.30 12.31
C ILE A 117 1.49 15.86 12.81
N ILE A 118 1.19 14.93 11.92
CA ILE A 118 1.25 13.50 12.20
C ILE A 118 2.66 12.99 11.89
N SER A 119 3.16 13.25 10.69
CA SER A 119 4.49 12.82 10.27
C SER A 119 5.14 13.77 9.27
N VAL A 120 6.46 13.67 9.16
CA VAL A 120 7.26 14.24 8.08
C VAL A 120 8.21 13.16 7.58
N GLY A 121 8.09 12.79 6.32
CA GLY A 121 8.68 11.59 5.76
C GLY A 121 8.20 10.37 6.53
N THR A 122 9.13 9.47 6.85
CA THR A 122 8.89 8.26 7.65
C THR A 122 8.87 8.54 9.16
N TYR A 123 9.23 9.75 9.59
CA TYR A 123 9.27 10.11 11.01
C TYR A 123 7.91 10.61 11.51
N THR A 124 7.39 9.98 12.56
CA THR A 124 6.09 10.32 13.16
C THR A 124 6.30 11.31 14.32
N TYR A 125 5.67 12.48 14.24
CA TYR A 125 5.76 13.56 15.24
C TYR A 125 4.72 13.43 16.36
N THR A 126 3.56 12.87 16.04
CA THR A 126 2.50 12.69 17.04
C THR A 126 2.91 11.67 18.10
N SER A 127 2.49 11.89 19.35
CA SER A 127 2.69 10.92 20.44
C SER A 127 1.65 9.79 20.43
N ASP A 128 0.60 9.90 19.60
CA ASP A 128 -0.40 8.85 19.45
C ASP A 128 0.21 7.67 18.69
N GLN A 129 0.46 6.59 19.43
CA GLN A 129 1.10 5.36 18.97
C GLN A 129 0.30 4.58 17.93
N ARG A 130 -0.92 5.01 17.60
CA ARG A 130 -1.75 4.35 16.59
C ARG A 130 -1.42 4.78 15.16
N TYR A 131 -0.74 5.92 15.00
CA TYR A 131 -0.36 6.44 13.70
C TYR A 131 0.99 5.87 13.26
N PHE A 132 1.02 5.28 12.06
CA PHE A 132 2.24 4.75 11.44
C PHE A 132 2.33 5.18 9.99
N ILE A 133 3.55 5.37 9.50
CA ILE A 133 3.82 5.65 8.09
C ILE A 133 4.33 4.38 7.42
N LEU A 134 3.59 3.94 6.41
CA LEU A 134 3.99 2.87 5.51
C LEU A 134 4.47 3.53 4.23
N HIS A 135 5.77 3.44 3.96
CA HIS A 135 6.37 3.96 2.74
C HIS A 135 7.13 2.85 2.03
N ASP A 136 6.88 2.73 0.73
CA ASP A 136 7.65 1.88 -0.17
C ASP A 136 8.38 2.78 -1.17
N ASN A 137 9.72 2.76 -1.09
CA ASN A 137 10.60 3.58 -1.90
C ASN A 137 10.48 3.29 -3.42
N THR A 138 9.91 2.13 -3.80
CA THR A 138 9.78 1.72 -5.21
C THR A 138 8.45 2.12 -5.84
N SER A 139 7.36 2.10 -5.08
CA SER A 139 6.01 2.43 -5.58
C SER A 139 5.67 3.92 -5.49
N GLY A 140 6.43 4.70 -4.70
CA GLY A 140 6.11 6.10 -4.43
C GLY A 140 4.86 6.26 -3.56
N ASP A 141 4.42 5.18 -2.92
CA ASP A 141 3.27 5.16 -2.02
C ASP A 141 3.67 5.64 -0.63
N TRP A 142 2.96 6.66 -0.15
CA TRP A 142 3.02 7.16 1.21
C TRP A 142 1.67 6.90 1.87
N THR A 143 1.58 5.88 2.71
CA THR A 143 0.33 5.49 3.36
C THR A 143 0.36 5.81 4.84
N LEU A 144 -0.63 6.58 5.30
CA LEU A 144 -0.89 6.77 6.72
C LEU A 144 -1.78 5.64 7.24
N GLN A 145 -1.25 4.86 8.17
CA GLN A 145 -1.99 3.83 8.89
C GLN A 145 -2.46 4.39 10.24
N ILE A 146 -3.74 4.18 10.57
CA ILE A 146 -4.33 4.56 11.86
C ILE A 146 -4.92 3.30 12.50
N LYS A 147 -4.26 2.76 13.53
CA LYS A 147 -4.74 1.58 14.27
C LYS A 147 -5.92 1.94 15.19
N TRP A 148 -6.80 0.98 15.45
CA TRP A 148 -7.92 1.11 16.41
C TRP A 148 -8.77 2.37 16.21
N VAL A 149 -9.24 2.58 14.98
CA VAL A 149 -9.96 3.78 14.56
C VAL A 149 -11.18 4.02 15.43
N SER A 150 -11.32 5.24 15.94
CA SER A 150 -12.41 5.71 16.76
C SER A 150 -13.24 6.73 15.99
N ALA A 151 -14.49 6.97 16.40
CA ALA A 151 -15.32 8.02 15.80
C ALA A 151 -14.68 9.42 15.88
N LYS A 152 -13.70 9.62 16.77
CA LYS A 152 -12.95 10.89 16.89
C LYS A 152 -11.90 11.06 15.80
N ASP A 153 -11.50 9.99 15.13
CA ASP A 153 -10.53 10.03 14.03
C ASP A 153 -11.20 10.41 12.70
N GLU A 154 -12.52 10.45 12.64
CA GLU A 154 -13.26 10.93 11.47
C GLU A 154 -12.86 12.37 11.11
N GLY A 155 -12.66 12.62 9.82
CA GLY A 155 -12.34 13.93 9.28
C GLY A 155 -11.32 13.93 8.15
N THR A 156 -10.86 15.13 7.80
CA THR A 156 -9.96 15.33 6.66
C THR A 156 -8.49 15.26 7.09
N TYR A 157 -7.73 14.46 6.35
CA TYR A 157 -6.28 14.31 6.45
C TYR A 157 -5.63 14.84 5.18
N GLY A 158 -4.48 15.49 5.31
CA GLY A 158 -3.71 16.04 4.21
C GLY A 158 -2.37 15.32 4.06
N CYS A 159 -2.10 14.80 2.87
CA CYS A 159 -0.77 14.44 2.41
C CYS A 159 -0.19 15.66 1.69
N GLN A 160 0.85 16.28 2.24
CA GLN A 160 1.44 17.49 1.69
C GLN A 160 2.84 17.21 1.16
N LEU A 161 3.20 17.84 0.06
CA LEU A 161 4.53 17.81 -0.50
C LEU A 161 5.16 19.20 -0.36
N ASN A 162 6.41 19.27 0.10
CA ASN A 162 7.17 20.52 0.34
C ASN A 162 7.62 21.22 -0.97
N THR A 163 6.69 21.40 -1.91
CA THR A 163 6.86 22.21 -3.12
C THR A 163 6.63 23.69 -2.84
N GLN A 164 7.01 24.54 -3.80
CA GLN A 164 6.69 25.96 -3.80
C GLN A 164 5.87 26.28 -5.06
N PRO A 165 4.55 26.56 -4.95
CA PRO A 165 3.72 26.52 -3.74
C PRO A 165 3.49 25.10 -3.22
N ILE A 166 3.08 24.95 -1.94
CA ILE A 166 2.82 23.62 -1.35
C ILE A 166 1.74 22.90 -2.14
N LYS A 167 1.97 21.62 -2.42
CA LYS A 167 0.99 20.75 -3.06
C LYS A 167 0.38 19.85 -1.99
N SER A 168 -0.94 19.68 -2.03
CA SER A 168 -1.66 18.90 -1.02
C SER A 168 -2.70 17.98 -1.64
N TYR A 169 -2.78 16.77 -1.10
CA TYR A 169 -3.78 15.77 -1.42
C TYR A 169 -4.61 15.49 -0.17
N TYR A 170 -5.90 15.81 -0.25
CA TYR A 170 -6.82 15.73 0.88
C TYR A 170 -7.68 14.47 0.78
N ILE A 171 -7.77 13.76 1.91
CA ILE A 171 -8.50 12.51 2.07
C ILE A 171 -9.48 12.67 3.22
N MET A 172 -10.75 12.33 3.00
CA MET A 172 -11.79 12.26 4.01
C MET A 172 -11.86 10.83 4.56
N LEU A 173 -11.60 10.67 5.87
CA LEU A 173 -11.83 9.43 6.59
C LEU A 173 -13.22 9.45 7.21
N THR A 174 -14.09 8.51 6.83
CA THR A 174 -15.41 8.29 7.46
C THR A 174 -15.35 7.05 8.36
N VAL A 175 -15.79 7.18 9.61
CA VAL A 175 -15.74 6.07 10.57
C VAL A 175 -17.12 5.46 10.73
N VAL A 176 -17.30 4.31 10.08
CA VAL A 176 -18.55 3.56 10.12
C VAL A 176 -18.63 2.77 11.43
N GLY A 177 -19.85 2.61 11.95
CA GLY A 177 -20.14 1.83 13.16
C GLY A 177 -19.75 0.35 13.06
N LYS A 178 -20.22 -0.47 14.01
CA LYS A 178 -19.96 -1.93 13.95
C LYS A 178 -20.51 -2.49 12.63
N MET A 179 -19.76 -3.40 12.00
CA MET A 179 -20.28 -4.23 10.91
C MET A 179 -21.60 -4.86 11.39
N PRO A 180 -22.71 -4.78 10.64
CA PRO A 180 -23.96 -5.37 11.10
C PRO A 180 -23.80 -6.89 11.24
N ASP A 181 -24.09 -7.39 12.45
CA ASP A 181 -24.21 -8.82 12.69
C ASP A 181 -25.40 -9.37 11.89
N GLN A 182 -25.21 -10.52 11.25
CA GLN A 182 -26.13 -11.11 10.28
C GLN A 182 -27.47 -11.54 10.89
N SER A 183 -27.58 -11.52 12.23
CA SER A 183 -28.74 -11.92 13.03
C SER A 183 -29.87 -10.88 13.13
N THR A 184 -29.71 -9.66 12.58
CA THR A 184 -30.61 -8.51 12.86
C THR A 184 -31.59 -8.15 11.73
N TYR A 185 -31.74 -8.96 10.67
CA TYR A 185 -32.70 -8.67 9.59
C TYR A 185 -34.09 -9.29 9.85
N PRO A 186 -35.19 -8.50 9.80
CA PRO A 186 -36.54 -9.01 10.00
C PRO A 186 -37.08 -9.78 8.79
N GLU A 187 -37.95 -10.75 9.10
CA GLU A 187 -38.49 -11.78 8.21
C GLU A 187 -39.45 -11.29 7.09
N SER A 188 -39.46 -9.99 6.79
CA SER A 188 -40.55 -9.35 6.03
C SER A 188 -40.10 -8.51 4.84
N TRP A 189 -38.82 -8.60 4.45
CA TRP A 189 -38.22 -7.74 3.43
C TRP A 189 -37.87 -8.48 2.12
N TRP A 190 -38.19 -9.77 1.95
CA TRP A 190 -37.66 -10.58 0.84
C TRP A 190 -38.59 -10.84 -0.35
N GLU A 191 -39.78 -10.23 -0.42
CA GLU A 191 -40.72 -10.50 -1.53
C GLU A 191 -40.75 -9.42 -2.63
N LYS A 192 -39.99 -8.31 -2.49
CA LYS A 192 -40.03 -7.19 -3.45
C LYS A 192 -38.72 -6.82 -4.15
N GLU A 193 -37.62 -7.53 -3.90
CA GLU A 193 -36.27 -7.15 -4.37
C GLU A 193 -35.65 -8.06 -5.45
N ASN A 194 -36.44 -8.90 -6.10
CA ASN A 194 -35.91 -9.97 -6.96
C ASN A 194 -35.43 -9.56 -8.37
N ASN A 195 -35.20 -8.28 -8.69
CA ASN A 195 -34.70 -7.89 -10.03
C ASN A 195 -33.47 -6.96 -10.06
N LEU A 196 -32.94 -6.51 -8.91
CA LEU A 196 -31.69 -5.72 -8.85
C LEU A 196 -30.63 -6.32 -7.90
N GLN A 197 -31.04 -7.08 -6.87
CA GLN A 197 -30.13 -7.68 -5.89
C GLN A 197 -29.26 -8.82 -6.45
N HIS A 198 -29.71 -9.54 -7.48
CA HIS A 198 -28.93 -10.64 -8.08
C HIS A 198 -27.65 -10.17 -8.80
N ARG A 199 -27.48 -8.87 -9.07
CA ARG A 199 -26.23 -8.33 -9.63
C ARG A 199 -25.23 -7.85 -8.56
N MET A 200 -25.70 -7.40 -7.39
CA MET A 200 -24.83 -6.86 -6.34
C MET A 200 -24.32 -7.91 -5.34
N LEU A 201 -25.05 -9.00 -5.09
CA LEU A 201 -24.57 -10.09 -4.24
C LEU A 201 -23.51 -10.98 -4.90
N ALA A 202 -23.39 -10.93 -6.24
CA ALA A 202 -22.30 -11.58 -6.94
C ALA A 202 -20.94 -10.90 -6.65
N ASP A 203 -20.92 -9.59 -6.40
CA ASP A 203 -19.68 -8.81 -6.27
C ASP A 203 -19.03 -8.97 -4.89
N VAL A 204 -19.83 -9.06 -3.81
CA VAL A 204 -19.34 -9.31 -2.45
C VAL A 204 -18.92 -10.78 -2.24
N ALA A 205 -19.52 -11.73 -2.97
CA ALA A 205 -19.12 -13.14 -2.96
C ALA A 205 -17.87 -13.43 -3.81
N ASN A 206 -17.43 -12.48 -4.64
CA ASN A 206 -16.30 -12.63 -5.56
C ASN A 206 -15.04 -11.86 -5.11
N VAL A 207 -14.96 -11.42 -3.85
CA VAL A 207 -13.73 -10.80 -3.32
C VAL A 207 -12.60 -11.86 -3.35
N PRO A 208 -11.51 -11.63 -4.11
CA PRO A 208 -10.43 -12.59 -4.20
C PRO A 208 -9.80 -12.81 -2.81
N ALA A 209 -9.39 -14.04 -2.52
CA ALA A 209 -8.71 -14.38 -1.29
C ALA A 209 -7.26 -14.73 -1.60
N ALA A 210 -6.33 -14.15 -0.84
CA ALA A 210 -4.96 -14.62 -0.83
C ALA A 210 -4.90 -15.98 -0.13
N TYR A 211 -3.93 -16.81 -0.51
CA TYR A 211 -3.58 -18.02 0.22
C TYR A 211 -2.06 -18.18 0.25
N ILE A 212 -1.56 -18.81 1.31
CA ILE A 212 -0.14 -19.13 1.43
C ILE A 212 0.04 -20.55 0.90
N ALA A 213 1.03 -20.76 0.03
CA ALA A 213 1.20 -22.00 -0.73
C ALA A 213 1.40 -23.25 0.15
N ASN A 214 1.86 -23.07 1.40
CA ASN A 214 1.98 -24.13 2.38
C ASN A 214 0.69 -24.24 3.19
N GLU A 215 0.10 -25.43 3.23
CA GLU A 215 -1.08 -25.72 4.03
C GLU A 215 -0.68 -26.06 5.47
N GLY A 216 -1.27 -25.36 6.45
CA GLY A 216 -1.02 -25.59 7.88
C GLY A 216 0.22 -24.86 8.43
N ASP A 217 0.68 -25.32 9.59
CA ASP A 217 1.84 -24.75 10.29
C ASP A 217 3.16 -25.20 9.66
N MET A 218 4.09 -24.27 9.49
CA MET A 218 5.39 -24.50 8.86
C MET A 218 6.49 -24.69 9.88
N TYR A 219 7.40 -25.62 9.64
CA TYR A 219 8.54 -25.90 10.50
C TYR A 219 9.85 -25.67 9.75
N VAL A 220 10.74 -24.85 10.29
CA VAL A 220 12.03 -24.52 9.67
C VAL A 220 13.16 -24.71 10.67
N SER A 221 14.28 -25.30 10.24
CA SER A 221 15.44 -25.47 11.10
C SER A 221 16.14 -24.14 11.37
N LEU A 222 16.67 -23.97 12.58
CA LEU A 222 17.49 -22.81 12.97
C LEU A 222 18.67 -22.64 12.01
N GLY A 223 18.91 -21.39 11.58
CA GLY A 223 19.96 -20.99 10.64
C GLY A 223 19.65 -21.28 9.17
N SER A 224 18.51 -21.91 8.87
CA SER A 224 18.10 -22.18 7.48
C SER A 224 17.43 -20.94 6.86
N THR A 225 16.92 -21.08 5.63
CA THR A 225 16.15 -20.02 4.97
C THR A 225 14.67 -20.38 4.99
N LEU A 226 13.83 -19.48 5.53
CA LEU A 226 12.38 -19.57 5.50
C LEU A 226 11.86 -18.93 4.21
N ASN A 227 11.01 -19.64 3.48
CA ASN A 227 10.39 -19.19 2.24
C ASN A 227 8.87 -19.31 2.36
N LEU A 228 8.18 -18.16 2.36
CA LEU A 228 6.73 -18.09 2.38
C LEU A 228 6.23 -17.47 1.07
N SER A 229 5.41 -18.21 0.33
CA SER A 229 4.82 -17.75 -0.93
C SER A 229 3.33 -17.49 -0.73
N CYS A 230 2.92 -16.24 -0.90
CA CYS A 230 1.53 -15.81 -0.89
C CYS A 230 1.05 -15.62 -2.33
N ILE A 231 -0.10 -16.19 -2.65
CA ILE A 231 -0.65 -16.22 -4.00
C ILE A 231 -2.03 -15.55 -3.97
N LEU A 232 -2.26 -14.64 -4.90
CA LEU A 232 -3.51 -13.92 -5.05
C LEU A 232 -3.94 -13.89 -6.52
N ASN A 233 -5.16 -14.34 -6.81
CA ASN A 233 -5.72 -14.41 -8.16
C ASN A 233 -6.21 -13.06 -8.69
N THR A 234 -5.41 -12.00 -8.51
CA THR A 234 -5.59 -10.68 -9.12
C THR A 234 -4.26 -9.94 -9.16
N SER A 235 -4.06 -9.11 -10.19
CA SER A 235 -2.91 -8.22 -10.38
C SER A 235 -3.05 -6.88 -9.68
N ASP A 236 -4.28 -6.49 -9.37
CA ASP A 236 -4.67 -5.12 -9.03
C ASP A 236 -4.67 -4.87 -7.52
N SER A 237 -3.90 -5.68 -6.78
CA SER A 237 -3.78 -5.60 -5.34
C SER A 237 -2.32 -5.60 -4.91
N GLN A 238 -1.97 -4.64 -4.07
CA GLN A 238 -0.70 -4.62 -3.34
C GLN A 238 -0.75 -5.62 -2.19
N LEU A 239 0.37 -6.30 -1.91
CA LEU A 239 0.51 -7.33 -0.87
C LEU A 239 1.49 -6.86 0.20
N PHE A 240 1.12 -7.08 1.47
CA PHE A 240 1.92 -6.76 2.63
C PHE A 240 2.14 -7.99 3.50
N TRP A 241 3.31 -8.11 4.12
CA TRP A 241 3.63 -9.18 5.06
C TRP A 241 3.68 -8.66 6.50
N TYR A 242 3.08 -9.42 7.41
CA TYR A 242 3.07 -9.14 8.84
C TYR A 242 3.63 -10.34 9.60
N HIS A 243 4.37 -10.07 10.67
CA HIS A 243 4.83 -11.05 11.66
C HIS A 243 4.26 -10.63 13.02
N ASP A 244 3.49 -11.53 13.64
CA ASP A 244 2.78 -11.31 14.91
C ASP A 244 1.95 -10.01 14.97
N GLY A 245 1.39 -9.61 13.81
CA GLY A 245 0.53 -8.45 13.67
C GLY A 245 1.24 -7.12 13.38
N GLU A 246 2.57 -7.12 13.34
CA GLU A 246 3.37 -5.96 12.93
C GLU A 246 3.94 -6.16 11.52
N ILE A 247 4.06 -5.06 10.76
CA ILE A 247 4.56 -5.14 9.39
C ILE A 247 6.04 -5.53 9.37
N ILE A 248 6.42 -6.44 8.47
CA ILE A 248 7.82 -6.84 8.33
C ILE A 248 8.60 -5.72 7.64
N ASN A 249 9.65 -5.24 8.30
CA ASN A 249 10.58 -4.29 7.73
C ASN A 249 11.67 -5.01 6.91
N TYR A 250 11.64 -4.87 5.59
CA TYR A 250 12.62 -5.48 4.69
C TYR A 250 14.01 -4.79 4.77
N ASP A 251 14.07 -3.53 5.22
CA ASP A 251 15.31 -2.76 5.44
C ASP A 251 15.88 -2.94 6.86
N SER A 252 15.49 -4.01 7.56
CA SER A 252 15.96 -4.25 8.93
C SER A 252 17.50 -4.41 9.00
N LEU A 253 18.09 -3.91 10.09
CA LEU A 253 19.53 -4.03 10.38
C LEU A 253 20.01 -5.48 10.49
N ARG A 254 19.10 -6.42 10.71
CA ARG A 254 19.36 -7.86 10.74
C ARG A 254 19.86 -8.38 9.39
N GLY A 255 19.38 -7.78 8.29
CA GLY A 255 19.66 -8.24 6.93
C GLY A 255 19.09 -9.62 6.61
N GLY A 256 19.06 -9.98 5.32
CA GLY A 256 18.62 -11.31 4.88
C GLY A 256 17.11 -11.52 4.78
N ILE A 257 16.32 -10.46 4.97
CA ILE A 257 14.89 -10.44 4.65
C ILE A 257 14.72 -9.86 3.24
N THR A 258 14.09 -10.59 2.33
CA THR A 258 13.80 -10.09 0.98
C THR A 258 12.39 -10.48 0.56
N ILE A 259 11.66 -9.52 0.00
CA ILE A 259 10.32 -9.74 -0.56
C ILE A 259 10.44 -9.65 -2.09
N ILE A 260 9.98 -10.70 -2.77
CA ILE A 260 9.92 -10.76 -4.23
C ILE A 260 8.45 -10.72 -4.62
N VAL A 261 8.06 -9.80 -5.50
CA VAL A 261 6.68 -9.70 -5.99
C VAL A 261 6.68 -9.89 -7.49
N GLU A 262 5.98 -10.91 -7.96
CA GLU A 262 5.77 -11.20 -9.37
C GLU A 262 4.30 -10.88 -9.70
N LYS A 263 4.11 -9.92 -10.61
CA LYS A 263 2.78 -9.49 -11.07
C LYS A 263 2.56 -9.95 -12.51
N SER A 264 1.58 -10.84 -12.69
CA SER A 264 1.01 -11.20 -14.00
C SER A 264 -0.51 -11.18 -13.84
N ASN A 265 -1.25 -12.18 -14.33
CA ASN A 265 -2.68 -12.35 -14.03
C ASN A 265 -2.94 -12.82 -12.58
N ILE A 266 -1.89 -13.33 -11.94
CA ILE A 266 -1.85 -13.74 -10.54
C ILE A 266 -0.70 -12.93 -9.93
N THR A 267 -0.90 -12.43 -8.72
CA THR A 267 0.18 -11.84 -7.94
C THR A 267 0.74 -12.87 -6.99
N VAL A 268 2.05 -13.09 -7.06
CA VAL A 268 2.78 -13.95 -6.14
C VAL A 268 3.77 -13.09 -5.36
N SER A 269 3.67 -13.11 -4.04
CA SER A 269 4.63 -12.46 -3.14
C SER A 269 5.38 -13.51 -2.34
N THR A 270 6.69 -13.56 -2.48
CA THR A 270 7.55 -14.51 -1.79
C THR A 270 8.43 -13.79 -0.77
N LEU A 271 8.18 -14.04 0.51
CA LEU A 271 8.99 -13.60 1.63
C LEU A 271 10.10 -14.62 1.90
N HIS A 272 11.34 -14.17 1.80
CA HIS A 272 12.53 -14.96 2.15
C HIS A 272 13.18 -14.38 3.41
N ILE A 273 13.41 -15.22 4.42
CA ILE A 273 14.14 -14.86 5.64
C ILE A 273 15.33 -15.81 5.76
N LYS A 274 16.53 -15.29 5.55
CA LYS A 274 17.78 -16.04 5.68
C LYS A 274 18.23 -16.11 7.14
N ASN A 275 18.98 -17.16 7.46
CA ASN A 275 19.56 -17.37 8.79
C ASN A 275 18.50 -17.25 9.89
N THR A 276 17.52 -18.14 9.83
CA THR A 276 16.36 -18.12 10.72
C THR A 276 16.76 -18.29 12.19
N SER A 277 16.25 -17.43 13.06
CA SER A 277 16.43 -17.48 14.50
C SER A 277 15.11 -17.84 15.20
N ILE A 278 15.17 -18.23 16.47
CA ILE A 278 13.99 -18.69 17.22
C ILE A 278 12.90 -17.60 17.29
N GLU A 279 13.33 -16.35 17.36
CA GLU A 279 12.52 -15.12 17.33
C GLU A 279 11.79 -14.89 16.00
N ASP A 280 12.13 -15.61 14.91
CA ASP A 280 11.30 -15.62 13.70
C ASP A 280 10.06 -16.48 13.84
N SER A 281 9.93 -17.28 14.89
CA SER A 281 8.73 -18.08 15.10
C SER A 281 7.56 -17.13 15.36
N GLY A 282 6.38 -17.45 14.82
CA GLY A 282 5.21 -16.60 14.99
C GLY A 282 4.20 -16.76 13.87
N ASN A 283 3.17 -15.92 13.92
CA ASN A 283 2.13 -15.87 12.91
C ASN A 283 2.53 -14.92 11.78
N TYR A 284 2.71 -15.50 10.58
CA TYR A 284 2.96 -14.74 9.36
C TYR A 284 1.66 -14.55 8.59
N THR A 285 1.30 -13.29 8.35
CA THR A 285 0.09 -12.92 7.61
C THR A 285 0.44 -12.18 6.34
N CYS A 286 -0.05 -12.69 5.22
CA CYS A 286 -0.06 -12.00 3.94
C CYS A 286 -1.39 -11.27 3.78
N SER A 287 -1.34 -9.93 3.79
CA SER A 287 -2.52 -9.07 3.71
C SER A 287 -2.50 -8.27 2.41
N PRO A 288 -3.35 -8.62 1.44
CA PRO A 288 -3.59 -7.78 0.26
C PRO A 288 -4.43 -6.55 0.57
N SER A 289 -4.38 -5.53 -0.30
CA SER A 289 -5.12 -4.26 -0.14
C SER A 289 -6.61 -4.36 -0.45
N ASN A 290 -7.00 -5.21 -1.42
CA ASN A 290 -8.38 -5.34 -1.90
C ASN A 290 -8.90 -6.79 -1.90
N ALA A 291 -8.39 -7.62 -0.97
CA ALA A 291 -8.67 -9.05 -0.93
C ALA A 291 -8.62 -9.58 0.52
N ASN A 292 -9.08 -10.82 0.72
CA ASN A 292 -8.97 -11.47 2.03
C ASN A 292 -7.52 -11.90 2.30
N SER A 293 -7.05 -11.67 3.53
CA SER A 293 -5.71 -12.05 3.99
C SER A 293 -5.62 -13.55 4.32
N ALA A 294 -4.41 -14.11 4.21
CA ALA A 294 -4.09 -15.45 4.67
C ALA A 294 -2.96 -15.43 5.70
N SER A 295 -3.01 -16.36 6.63
CA SER A 295 -2.06 -16.47 7.75
C SER A 295 -1.58 -17.90 7.92
N THR A 296 -0.33 -18.09 8.33
CA THR A 296 0.27 -19.38 8.71
C THR A 296 1.18 -19.18 9.92
N VAL A 297 1.28 -20.18 10.79
CA VAL A 297 2.20 -20.16 11.92
C VAL A 297 3.50 -20.83 11.51
N VAL A 298 4.62 -20.18 11.77
CA VAL A 298 5.96 -20.72 11.53
C VAL A 298 6.63 -21.04 12.87
N HIS A 299 7.21 -22.23 12.95
CA HIS A 299 7.98 -22.71 14.08
C HIS A 299 9.44 -22.92 13.68
N VAL A 300 10.35 -22.15 14.27
CA VAL A 300 11.79 -22.37 14.10
C VAL A 300 12.28 -23.39 15.12
N ILE A 301 12.71 -24.55 14.64
CA ILE A 301 13.16 -25.65 15.46
C ILE A 301 14.68 -25.75 15.48
N LYS A 302 15.26 -25.95 16.66
CA LYS A 302 16.67 -26.30 16.77
C LYS A 302 16.82 -27.76 16.39
N GLY A 303 17.56 -28.03 15.31
CA GLY A 303 17.96 -29.40 15.00
C GLY A 303 18.81 -29.93 16.16
N GLU A 304 18.29 -30.89 16.91
CA GLU A 304 19.18 -31.77 17.67
C GLU A 304 19.89 -32.64 16.64
N CYS A 305 21.20 -32.43 16.47
CA CYS A 305 22.03 -33.36 15.75
C CYS A 305 22.02 -34.71 16.48
N PHE A 306 21.05 -35.58 16.13
CA PHE A 306 21.12 -37.02 16.41
C PHE A 306 22.26 -37.74 15.66
N GLY A 307 23.12 -36.97 14.99
CA GLY A 307 24.39 -37.45 14.43
C GLY A 307 25.39 -37.92 15.49
N SER A 308 25.27 -37.54 16.77
CA SER A 308 26.19 -38.06 17.79
C SER A 308 25.84 -39.49 18.19
N LEU A 309 24.56 -39.80 18.45
CA LEU A 309 24.15 -41.15 18.87
C LEU A 309 24.35 -42.19 17.75
N ILE A 310 24.04 -41.84 16.50
CA ILE A 310 24.23 -42.74 15.35
C ILE A 310 25.71 -43.00 15.09
N VAL A 311 26.57 -41.98 15.22
CA VAL A 311 28.03 -42.15 15.08
C VAL A 311 28.59 -43.02 16.22
N PHE A 312 28.15 -42.82 17.47
CA PHE A 312 28.53 -43.70 18.59
C PHE A 312 28.07 -45.15 18.38
N VAL A 313 26.85 -45.35 17.88
CA VAL A 313 26.31 -46.68 17.60
C VAL A 313 27.08 -47.36 16.45
N CYS A 314 27.40 -46.64 15.37
CA CYS A 314 28.22 -47.16 14.27
C CYS A 314 29.65 -47.50 14.70
N PHE A 315 30.29 -46.64 15.51
CA PHE A 315 31.62 -46.94 16.06
C PHE A 315 31.60 -48.14 17.01
N PHE A 316 30.56 -48.27 17.84
CA PHE A 316 30.41 -49.39 18.76
C PHE A 316 30.22 -50.71 18.00
N PHE A 317 29.37 -50.76 16.98
CA PHE A 317 29.18 -51.97 16.17
C PHE A 317 30.41 -52.31 15.32
N SER A 318 31.11 -51.30 14.76
CA SER A 318 32.37 -51.53 14.04
C SER A 318 33.47 -52.06 14.96
N PHE A 319 33.56 -51.54 16.19
CA PHE A 319 34.52 -52.00 17.19
C PHE A 319 34.18 -53.42 17.67
N LEU A 320 32.90 -53.72 17.92
CA LEU A 320 32.45 -55.06 18.30
C LEU A 320 32.76 -56.08 17.19
N PHE A 321 32.53 -55.72 15.93
CA PHE A 321 32.88 -56.57 14.78
C PHE A 321 34.39 -56.79 14.70
N PHE A 322 35.21 -55.75 14.89
CA PHE A 322 36.66 -55.87 14.92
C PHE A 322 37.14 -56.80 16.05
N ILE A 323 36.60 -56.66 17.26
CA ILE A 323 36.90 -57.54 18.39
C ILE A 323 36.47 -58.98 18.10
N LEU A 324 35.28 -59.21 17.55
CA LEU A 324 34.82 -60.54 17.16
C LEU A 324 35.71 -61.15 16.07
N THR A 325 36.17 -60.37 15.09
CA THR A 325 37.13 -60.86 14.09
C THR A 325 38.49 -61.17 14.69
N LEU A 326 38.98 -60.39 15.66
CA LEU A 326 40.23 -60.69 16.37
C LEU A 326 40.10 -61.96 17.23
N ILE A 327 38.97 -62.15 17.92
CA ILE A 327 38.68 -63.38 18.68
C ILE A 327 38.61 -64.57 17.71
N TYR A 328 37.93 -64.43 16.58
CA TYR A 328 37.85 -65.48 15.56
C TYR A 328 39.22 -65.85 14.99
N LEU A 329 40.07 -64.85 14.67
CA LEU A 329 41.44 -65.07 14.19
C LEU A 329 42.31 -65.75 15.27
N LYS A 330 42.19 -65.32 16.54
CA LYS A 330 42.91 -65.94 17.66
C LYS A 330 42.43 -67.37 17.93
N CYS A 331 41.13 -67.62 17.80
CA CYS A 331 40.56 -68.97 17.89
C CYS A 331 41.01 -69.85 16.72
N SER A 332 41.04 -69.33 15.50
CA SER A 332 41.54 -70.05 14.33
C SER A 332 43.01 -70.46 14.49
N GLU A 333 43.84 -69.58 15.07
CA GLU A 333 45.25 -69.86 15.37
C GLU A 333 45.40 -70.93 16.47
N SER A 334 44.45 -71.03 17.41
CA SER A 334 44.45 -72.06 18.45
C SER A 334 43.87 -73.42 18.01
N VAL A 335 43.21 -73.51 16.86
CA VAL A 335 42.69 -74.78 16.31
C VAL A 335 43.80 -75.57 15.60
N ASP A 336 44.89 -74.92 15.19
CA ASP A 336 46.02 -75.59 14.52
C ASP A 336 47.07 -76.20 15.49
N GLU A 337 46.99 -75.94 16.81
CA GLU A 337 47.89 -76.57 17.81
C GLU A 337 47.24 -77.70 18.63
N GLY A 338 46.02 -78.15 18.28
CA GLY A 338 45.24 -79.01 19.16
C GLY A 338 44.42 -80.10 18.48
N CYS A 339 44.95 -80.80 17.47
CA CYS A 339 44.42 -82.08 17.00
C CYS A 339 45.54 -82.95 16.42
N ASP A 340 46.44 -83.43 17.29
CA ASP A 340 47.17 -84.67 17.00
C ASP A 340 46.39 -85.83 17.65
N ALA A 341 46.04 -86.79 16.82
CA ALA A 341 45.13 -87.89 17.15
C ALA A 341 45.83 -88.96 18.02
N SER A 342 45.13 -89.39 19.07
CA SER A 342 45.13 -90.74 19.63
C SER A 342 46.42 -91.58 19.57
N VAL A 343 47.09 -91.70 20.72
CA VAL A 343 47.64 -92.98 21.18
C VAL A 343 46.50 -93.75 21.84
N CYS A 344 46.33 -95.01 21.38
CA CYS A 344 45.52 -96.13 21.89
C CYS A 344 44.00 -96.08 21.78
#